data_AF-A0AAW5GJZ1-F1
#
_entry.id   AF-A0AAW5GJZ1-F1
#
_cell.length_a   1.000
_cell.length_b   1.000
_cell.length_c   1.000
_cell.angle_alpha   90.00
_cell.angle_beta   90.00
_cell.angle_gamma   90.00
#
_symmetry.space_group_name_H-M   'P 1'
#
loop_
_entity.id
_entity.type
_entity.pdbx_description
1 polymer ?
#
loop_
_entity_poly.entity_id
_entity_poly.type
_entity_poly.pdbx_seq_one_letter_code
_entity_poly.pdbx_strand_id
1 'polypeptide(L)'
;MKLFLAVIFSVSMIPQTGFAATKTDALTVLKHLDVTTFRSSFGPRHFPKGTQLKDTSDYVFSQKEDWAEATETDGSWTYSLRIISENEKEIIACFVDDAHIGSYFSTSPFLIKKTKNTQAYSVIELDHDVEGCELYPKDQ
;
A
#
# COMPACT_ATOMS: atom_id res chain seq x y z
N MET A 1 54.09 -8.16 46.44
CA MET A 1 53.43 -8.95 45.38
C MET A 1 51.99 -8.44 45.28
N LYS A 2 51.64 -7.65 44.26
CA LYS A 2 50.29 -7.08 44.08
C LYS A 2 49.51 -7.97 43.12
N LEU A 3 48.47 -8.65 43.64
CA LEU A 3 47.57 -9.48 42.85
C LEU A 3 46.55 -8.56 42.17
N PHE A 4 46.56 -8.48 40.84
CA PHE A 4 45.51 -7.84 40.07
C PHE A 4 44.41 -8.86 39.79
N LEU A 5 43.22 -8.68 40.36
CA LEU A 5 42.02 -9.40 39.93
C LEU A 5 41.55 -8.81 38.60
N ALA A 6 41.68 -9.58 37.52
CA ALA A 6 41.04 -9.28 36.25
C ALA A 6 39.58 -9.75 36.31
N VAL A 7 38.64 -8.80 36.32
CA VAL A 7 37.20 -9.08 36.19
C VAL A 7 36.91 -9.22 34.69
N ILE A 8 36.61 -10.43 34.25
CA ILE A 8 36.23 -10.73 32.86
C ILE A 8 34.72 -10.47 32.75
N PHE A 9 34.33 -9.35 32.15
CA PHE A 9 32.94 -9.09 31.77
C PHE A 9 32.60 -9.91 30.52
N SER A 10 31.96 -11.05 30.72
CA SER A 10 31.37 -11.86 29.64
C SER A 10 30.12 -11.14 29.14
N VAL A 11 30.24 -10.38 28.05
CA VAL A 11 29.08 -9.78 27.36
C VAL A 11 28.37 -10.90 26.59
N SER A 12 27.31 -11.47 27.18
CA SER A 12 26.39 -12.34 26.47
C SER A 12 25.68 -11.54 25.39
N MET A 13 26.12 -11.66 24.14
CA MET A 13 25.35 -11.19 22.98
C MET A 13 24.07 -12.01 22.91
N ILE A 14 22.97 -11.41 23.38
CA ILE A 14 21.63 -11.94 23.13
C ILE A 14 21.40 -11.81 21.63
N PRO A 15 21.17 -12.90 20.88
CA PRO A 15 20.84 -12.81 19.48
C PRO A 15 19.56 -12.00 19.34
N GLN A 16 19.66 -10.82 18.73
CA GLN A 16 18.50 -10.05 18.32
C GLN A 16 17.82 -10.87 17.23
N THR A 17 16.76 -11.59 17.60
CA THR A 17 15.82 -12.14 16.63
C THR A 17 15.17 -10.95 15.95
N GLY A 18 15.76 -10.48 14.86
CA GLY A 18 15.11 -9.53 13.96
C GLY A 18 13.81 -10.18 13.51
N PHE A 19 12.68 -9.62 13.91
CA PHE A 19 11.40 -10.00 13.32
C PHE A 19 11.50 -9.66 11.84
N ALA A 20 11.59 -10.68 10.99
CA ALA A 20 11.43 -10.47 9.56
C ALA A 20 10.02 -9.91 9.35
N ALA A 21 9.93 -8.62 8.98
CA ALA A 21 8.66 -8.03 8.62
C ALA A 21 8.04 -8.88 7.50
N THR A 22 6.84 -9.42 7.72
CA THR A 22 6.14 -10.16 6.67
C THR A 22 5.83 -9.19 5.54
N LYS A 23 6.24 -9.54 4.32
CA LYS A 23 5.99 -8.74 3.12
C LYS A 23 4.51 -8.44 3.00
N THR A 24 4.15 -7.18 2.77
CA THR A 24 2.73 -6.81 2.64
C THR A 24 2.17 -7.28 1.31
N ASP A 25 0.95 -7.80 1.36
CA ASP A 25 0.20 -8.25 0.20
C ASP A 25 -0.54 -7.09 -0.49
N ALA A 26 -0.14 -6.75 -1.72
CA ALA A 26 -0.72 -5.63 -2.49
C ALA A 26 -2.23 -5.78 -2.70
N LEU A 27 -2.70 -7.02 -2.91
CA LEU A 27 -4.12 -7.31 -3.09
C LEU A 27 -4.92 -7.03 -1.81
N THR A 28 -4.40 -7.45 -0.66
CA THR A 28 -5.00 -7.14 0.63
C THR A 28 -5.06 -5.63 0.86
N VAL A 29 -4.01 -4.88 0.52
CA VAL A 29 -4.03 -3.42 0.64
C VAL A 29 -5.11 -2.83 -0.27
N LEU A 30 -5.09 -3.15 -1.57
CA LEU A 30 -6.05 -2.63 -2.56
C LEU A 30 -7.51 -2.87 -2.13
N LYS A 31 -7.85 -4.11 -1.71
CA LYS A 31 -9.21 -4.45 -1.25
C LYS A 31 -9.69 -3.62 -0.08
N HIS A 32 -8.78 -3.27 0.84
CA HIS A 32 -9.09 -2.62 2.11
C HIS A 32 -8.75 -1.13 2.13
N LEU A 33 -8.42 -0.52 0.98
CA LEU A 33 -8.26 0.93 0.86
C LEU A 33 -9.57 1.63 1.21
N ASP A 34 -9.51 2.59 2.13
CA ASP A 34 -10.62 3.47 2.46
C ASP A 34 -10.75 4.55 1.37
N VAL A 35 -11.70 4.36 0.45
CA VAL A 35 -11.91 5.22 -0.72
C VAL A 35 -12.35 6.65 -0.36
N THR A 36 -12.68 6.89 0.92
CA THR A 36 -13.11 8.21 1.40
C THR A 36 -11.96 9.07 1.92
N THR A 37 -10.72 8.56 1.89
CA THR A 37 -9.55 9.25 2.45
C THR A 37 -8.67 9.97 1.44
N PHE A 38 -8.96 9.81 0.14
CA PHE A 38 -8.21 10.41 -0.95
C PHE A 38 -9.12 10.82 -2.10
N ARG A 39 -8.63 11.70 -2.98
CA ARG A 39 -9.37 12.13 -4.15
C ARG A 39 -9.25 11.08 -5.26
N SER A 40 -10.38 10.70 -5.84
CA SER A 40 -10.48 9.72 -6.91
C SER A 40 -11.83 9.83 -7.62
N SER A 41 -12.07 8.97 -8.60
CA SER A 41 -13.35 8.78 -9.28
C SER A 41 -14.50 8.39 -8.33
N PHE A 42 -14.21 7.95 -7.11
CA PHE A 42 -15.21 7.68 -6.08
C PHE A 42 -15.81 8.96 -5.46
N GLY A 43 -15.15 10.11 -5.59
CA GLY A 43 -15.55 11.37 -4.95
C GLY A 43 -17.03 11.76 -5.21
N PRO A 44 -17.51 11.78 -6.47
CA PRO A 44 -18.90 12.10 -6.80
C PRO A 44 -19.94 11.12 -6.21
N ARG A 45 -19.54 9.90 -5.83
CA ARG A 45 -20.45 8.88 -5.29
C ARG A 45 -20.78 9.10 -3.80
N HIS A 46 -20.00 9.93 -3.09
CA HIS A 46 -20.23 10.29 -1.68
C HIS A 46 -20.42 9.09 -0.72
N PHE A 47 -19.54 8.09 -0.79
CA PHE A 47 -19.62 6.91 0.08
C PHE A 47 -19.52 7.26 1.58
N PRO A 48 -20.14 6.45 2.46
CA PRO A 48 -19.93 6.56 3.91
C PRO A 48 -18.45 6.47 4.28
N LYS A 49 -18.03 7.22 5.31
CA LYS A 49 -16.65 7.19 5.81
C LYS A 49 -16.24 5.76 6.20
N GLY A 50 -15.07 5.32 5.76
CA GLY A 50 -14.55 3.98 6.03
C GLY A 50 -14.97 2.92 5.00
N THR A 51 -15.71 3.29 3.95
CA THR A 51 -16.03 2.39 2.85
C THR A 51 -14.74 1.92 2.18
N GLN A 52 -14.59 0.60 2.04
CA GLN A 52 -13.43 -0.02 1.44
C GLN A 52 -13.66 -0.25 -0.04
N LEU A 53 -12.60 -0.24 -0.85
CA LEU A 53 -12.70 -0.45 -2.29
C LEU A 53 -13.52 -1.69 -2.65
N LYS A 54 -13.27 -2.82 -1.99
CA LYS A 54 -13.99 -4.08 -2.24
C LYS A 54 -15.52 -4.00 -2.04
N ASP A 55 -16.00 -2.98 -1.33
CA ASP A 55 -17.41 -2.79 -0.99
C ASP A 55 -18.09 -1.74 -1.91
N THR A 56 -17.39 -1.21 -2.92
CA THR A 56 -17.89 -0.13 -3.79
C THR A 56 -18.48 -0.58 -5.12
N SER A 57 -18.17 -1.81 -5.56
CA SER A 57 -18.69 -2.44 -6.79
C SER A 57 -18.42 -3.95 -6.77
N ASP A 58 -18.87 -4.66 -7.80
CA ASP A 58 -18.49 -6.04 -8.07
C ASP A 58 -17.20 -6.06 -8.90
N TYR A 59 -16.13 -6.64 -8.32
CA TYR A 59 -14.79 -6.64 -8.91
C TYR A 59 -14.29 -8.05 -9.25
N VAL A 60 -13.55 -8.14 -10.36
CA VAL A 60 -12.58 -9.20 -10.61
C VAL A 60 -11.23 -8.75 -10.08
N PHE A 61 -10.77 -9.39 -9.02
CA PHE A 61 -9.47 -9.10 -8.40
C PHE A 61 -8.37 -9.97 -9.00
N SER A 62 -7.21 -9.37 -9.27
CA SER A 62 -6.00 -10.08 -9.72
C SER A 62 -4.78 -9.58 -8.95
N GLN A 63 -3.72 -10.40 -8.95
CA GLN A 63 -2.44 -10.03 -8.35
C GLN A 63 -1.29 -10.66 -9.12
N LYS A 64 -0.23 -9.87 -9.31
CA LYS A 64 1.06 -10.32 -9.81
C LYS A 64 2.17 -9.59 -9.05
N GLU A 65 2.97 -10.34 -8.31
CA GLU A 65 4.12 -9.81 -7.55
C GLU A 65 3.73 -8.69 -6.56
N ASP A 66 4.23 -7.46 -6.78
CA ASP A 66 3.99 -6.24 -6.02
C ASP A 66 2.77 -5.44 -6.54
N TRP A 67 2.08 -5.94 -7.56
CA TRP A 67 0.96 -5.29 -8.24
C TRP A 67 -0.35 -6.05 -8.01
N ALA A 68 -1.42 -5.30 -7.73
CA ALA A 68 -2.78 -5.82 -7.65
C ALA A 68 -3.75 -4.97 -8.46
N GLU A 69 -4.81 -5.60 -8.97
CA GLU A 69 -5.85 -4.95 -9.75
C GLU A 69 -7.24 -5.35 -9.24
N ALA A 70 -8.17 -4.42 -9.41
CA ALA A 70 -9.60 -4.58 -9.20
C ALA A 70 -10.32 -4.00 -10.42
N THR A 71 -10.78 -4.86 -11.31
CA THR A 71 -11.53 -4.46 -12.51
C THR A 71 -13.02 -4.67 -12.26
N GLU A 72 -13.84 -3.64 -12.47
CA GLU A 72 -15.29 -3.77 -12.37
C GLU A 72 -15.78 -4.85 -13.35
N THR A 73 -16.76 -5.66 -12.96
CA THR A 73 -17.20 -6.82 -13.75
C THR A 73 -17.77 -6.46 -15.12
N ASP A 74 -18.23 -5.22 -15.30
CA ASP A 74 -18.65 -4.67 -16.59
C ASP A 74 -17.49 -4.15 -17.45
N GLY A 75 -16.26 -4.17 -16.92
CA GLY A 75 -15.04 -3.71 -17.58
C GLY A 75 -14.90 -2.19 -17.68
N SER A 76 -15.78 -1.42 -17.04
CA SER A 76 -15.80 0.05 -17.17
C SER A 76 -14.64 0.74 -16.46
N TRP A 77 -14.12 0.12 -15.41
CA TRP A 77 -13.10 0.70 -14.55
C TRP A 77 -12.08 -0.33 -14.07
N THR A 78 -10.82 0.07 -13.99
CA THR A 78 -9.78 -0.68 -13.28
C THR A 78 -9.10 0.22 -12.25
N TYR A 79 -9.01 -0.29 -11.03
CA TYR A 79 -8.19 0.29 -9.98
C TYR A 79 -6.99 -0.62 -9.77
N SER A 80 -5.80 -0.05 -9.64
CA SER A 80 -4.61 -0.86 -9.36
C SER A 80 -3.71 -0.23 -8.30
N LEU A 81 -2.91 -1.08 -7.68
CA LEU A 81 -1.97 -0.68 -6.64
C LEU A 81 -0.66 -1.43 -6.81
N ARG A 82 0.45 -0.68 -6.89
CA ARG A 82 1.81 -1.20 -6.79
C ARG A 82 2.43 -0.86 -5.45
N ILE A 83 3.03 -1.81 -4.76
CA ILE A 83 3.89 -1.49 -3.61
C ILE A 83 5.29 -1.13 -4.14
N ILE A 84 5.69 0.13 -3.98
CA ILE A 84 7.02 0.62 -4.40
C ILE A 84 8.06 0.28 -3.34
N SER A 85 7.73 0.55 -2.08
CA SER A 85 8.58 0.21 -0.94
C SER A 85 7.75 0.02 0.33
N GLU A 86 8.28 -0.71 1.28
CA GLU A 86 7.68 -0.85 2.60
C GLU A 86 8.73 -0.97 3.70
N ASN A 87 8.36 -0.51 4.89
CA ASN A 87 9.10 -0.77 6.13
C ASN A 87 8.14 -1.25 7.22
N GLU A 88 8.60 -1.34 8.46
CA GLU A 88 7.79 -1.82 9.59
C GLU A 88 6.57 -0.92 9.90
N LYS A 89 6.61 0.34 9.50
CA LYS A 89 5.62 1.37 9.87
C LYS A 89 4.75 1.81 8.72
N GLU A 90 5.26 1.78 7.48
CA GLU A 90 4.57 2.35 6.34
C GLU A 90 4.84 1.62 5.04
N ILE A 91 3.97 1.88 4.07
CA ILE A 91 4.02 1.40 2.70
C ILE A 91 3.95 2.63 1.81
N ILE A 92 4.86 2.73 0.84
CA ILE A 92 4.73 3.65 -0.27
C ILE A 92 4.22 2.85 -1.46
N ALA A 93 3.09 3.26 -1.99
CA ALA A 93 2.43 2.58 -3.09
C ALA A 93 2.04 3.55 -4.19
N CYS A 94 1.91 3.05 -5.40
CA CYS A 94 1.37 3.78 -6.54
C CYS A 94 -0.04 3.29 -6.82
N PHE A 95 -1.03 4.17 -6.76
CA PHE A 95 -2.41 3.84 -7.07
C PHE A 95 -2.81 4.38 -8.44
N VAL A 96 -3.50 3.56 -9.24
CA VAL A 96 -4.04 3.97 -10.53
C VAL A 96 -5.56 3.85 -10.51
N ASP A 97 -6.21 4.85 -11.08
CA ASP A 97 -7.65 5.02 -11.21
C ASP A 97 -7.95 5.23 -12.71
N ASP A 98 -8.31 4.14 -13.40
CA ASP A 98 -8.37 4.07 -14.86
C ASP A 98 -9.79 3.76 -15.36
N ALA A 99 -10.39 4.72 -16.06
CA ALA A 99 -11.68 4.53 -16.72
C ALA A 99 -11.48 4.01 -18.14
N HIS A 100 -11.99 2.82 -18.43
CA HIS A 100 -11.98 2.26 -19.80
C HIS A 100 -13.08 2.85 -20.68
N ILE A 101 -14.01 3.60 -20.08
CA ILE A 101 -15.02 4.39 -20.77
C ILE A 101 -14.78 5.87 -20.45
N GLY A 102 -14.38 6.65 -21.45
CA GLY A 102 -14.07 8.07 -21.31
C GLY A 102 -12.57 8.34 -21.42
N SER A 103 -12.10 9.38 -20.71
CA SER A 103 -10.69 9.82 -20.73
C SER A 103 -10.09 9.98 -19.33
N TYR A 104 -10.82 9.58 -18.29
CA TYR A 104 -10.33 9.72 -16.93
C TYR A 104 -9.26 8.66 -16.67
N PHE A 105 -8.06 9.15 -16.32
CA PHE A 105 -6.94 8.34 -15.91
C PHE A 105 -6.14 9.15 -14.89
N SER A 106 -5.86 8.55 -13.73
CA SER A 106 -5.08 9.18 -12.68
C SER A 106 -4.13 8.18 -12.06
N THR A 107 -2.95 8.67 -11.68
CA THR A 107 -1.98 7.93 -10.90
C THR A 107 -1.54 8.80 -9.73
N SER A 108 -1.57 8.24 -8.53
CA SER A 108 -1.25 8.98 -7.30
C SER A 108 -0.32 8.14 -6.41
N PRO A 109 0.80 8.71 -5.94
CA PRO A 109 1.62 8.08 -4.92
C PRO A 109 0.95 8.18 -3.55
N PHE A 110 0.83 7.05 -2.86
CA PHE A 110 0.21 6.94 -1.55
C PHE A 110 1.22 6.55 -0.48
N LEU A 111 1.14 7.24 0.66
CA LEU A 111 1.70 6.81 1.93
C LEU A 111 0.62 6.14 2.77
N ILE A 112 0.83 4.86 3.08
CA ILE A 112 -0.10 4.04 3.85
C ILE A 112 0.56 3.67 5.17
N LYS A 113 -0.02 4.13 6.28
CA LYS A 113 0.48 3.79 7.62
C LYS A 113 0.00 2.40 8.02
N LYS A 114 0.93 1.51 8.37
CA LYS A 114 0.61 0.20 8.93
C LYS A 114 0.05 0.41 10.33
N THR A 115 -1.23 0.12 10.51
CA THR A 115 -1.84 0.09 11.84
C THR A 115 -1.95 -1.36 12.32
N LYS A 116 -2.01 -1.57 13.64
CA LYS A 116 -2.22 -2.91 14.21
C LYS A 116 -3.59 -3.52 13.84
N ASN A 117 -4.50 -2.72 13.28
CA ASN A 117 -5.84 -3.16 12.90
C ASN A 117 -5.96 -3.10 11.37
N THR A 118 -5.81 -4.25 10.70
CA THR A 118 -5.76 -4.36 9.24
C THR A 118 -7.13 -4.26 8.56
N GLN A 119 -8.16 -3.78 9.26
CA GLN A 119 -9.52 -3.74 8.73
C GLN A 119 -9.66 -2.76 7.58
N ALA A 120 -8.97 -1.62 7.63
CA ALA A 120 -8.97 -0.62 6.56
C ALA A 120 -7.64 0.13 6.52
N TYR A 121 -7.22 0.51 5.31
CA TYR A 121 -6.05 1.34 5.06
C TYR A 121 -6.50 2.75 4.66
N SER A 122 -6.32 3.70 5.56
CA SER A 122 -6.38 5.13 5.21
C SER A 122 -5.07 5.54 4.55
N VAL A 123 -5.17 6.37 3.51
CA VAL A 123 -3.99 6.81 2.75
C VAL A 123 -3.81 8.31 2.83
N ILE A 124 -2.56 8.73 2.67
CA ILE A 124 -2.20 10.13 2.45
C ILE A 124 -1.60 10.18 1.05
N GLU A 125 -2.21 10.96 0.16
CA GLU A 125 -1.61 11.25 -1.14
C GLU A 125 -0.35 12.08 -0.93
N LEU A 126 0.74 11.71 -1.59
CA LEU A 126 2.01 12.40 -1.51
C LEU A 126 2.07 13.50 -2.56
N ASP A 127 2.35 14.74 -2.12
CA ASP A 127 2.43 15.93 -3.00
C ASP A 127 3.74 16.02 -3.82
N HIS A 128 4.49 14.92 -3.95
CA HIS A 128 5.75 14.87 -4.69
C HIS A 128 5.83 13.60 -5.55
N ASP A 129 6.59 13.68 -6.63
CA ASP A 129 6.86 12.53 -7.49
C ASP A 129 7.62 11.45 -6.73
N VAL A 130 7.14 10.21 -6.85
CA VAL A 130 7.79 9.03 -6.28
C VAL A 130 8.34 8.17 -7.41
N GLU A 131 9.63 7.86 -7.36
CA GLU A 131 10.28 6.98 -8.33
C GLU A 131 9.56 5.63 -8.41
N GLY A 132 9.23 5.17 -9.60
CA GLY A 132 8.44 3.97 -9.85
C GLY A 132 6.92 4.18 -9.84
N CYS A 133 6.44 5.39 -9.56
CA CYS A 133 5.04 5.79 -9.71
C CYS A 133 4.82 6.75 -10.89
N GLU A 134 5.82 6.89 -11.77
CA GLU A 134 5.67 7.66 -13.00
C GLU A 134 4.59 7.06 -13.89
N LEU A 135 3.88 7.94 -14.59
CA LEU A 135 2.97 7.53 -15.65
C LEU A 135 3.77 6.79 -16.72
N TYR A 136 3.70 5.46 -16.72
CA TYR A 136 3.90 4.72 -17.95
C TYR A 136 2.56 4.80 -18.68
N PRO A 137 2.41 5.68 -19.69
CA PRO A 137 1.26 5.57 -20.56
C PRO A 137 1.19 4.12 -21.02
N LYS A 138 0.01 3.50 -20.88
CA LYS A 138 -0.31 2.32 -21.67
C LYS A 138 0.09 2.67 -23.10
N ASP A 139 0.95 1.85 -23.68
CA ASP A 139 1.43 1.99 -25.06
C ASP A 139 0.32 2.57 -25.95
N GLN A 140 0.55 3.77 -26.50
CA GLN A 140 -0.31 4.34 -27.56
C GLN A 140 -0.31 3.42 -28.77
#